data_AF-A0A959ZXD3-F1
#
_entry.id   AF-A0A959ZXD3-F1
#
_cell.length_a   1.000
_cell.length_b   1.000
_cell.length_c   1.000
_cell.angle_alpha   90.00
_cell.angle_beta   90.00
_cell.angle_gamma   90.00
#
_symmetry.space_group_name_H-M   'P 1'
#
loop_
_entity.id
_entity.type
_entity.pdbx_description
1 polymer ?
#
loop_
_entity_poly.entity_id
_entity_poly.type
_entity_poly.pdbx_seq_one_letter_code
_entity_poly.pdbx_strand_id
1 'polypeptide(L)'
;MDCGSCKRIGAEGGQVAIAFVATVPLLILLALALVQLALAGHAALSAANAARAAARADYVGGDPERAARRALPPSFRPGAEV
;
A
#
# COMPACT_ATOMS: atom_id res chain seq x y z
N MET A 1 -19.17 -6.19 -59.66
CA MET A 1 -18.58 -4.88 -59.28
C MET A 1 -19.17 -4.59 -57.92
N ASP A 2 -18.58 -5.21 -56.89
CA ASP A 2 -19.26 -5.44 -55.61
C ASP A 2 -18.32 -4.99 -54.51
N CYS A 3 -18.49 -3.73 -54.08
CA CYS A 3 -17.69 -3.13 -53.02
C CYS A 3 -18.21 -3.61 -51.66
N GLY A 4 -17.75 -4.79 -51.24
CA GLY A 4 -18.08 -5.44 -49.96
C GLY A 4 -17.20 -5.02 -48.77
N SER A 5 -16.55 -3.86 -48.82
CA SER A 5 -15.65 -3.42 -47.74
C SER A 5 -15.73 -1.92 -47.50
N CYS A 6 -16.83 -1.49 -46.87
CA CYS A 6 -16.93 -0.14 -46.33
C CYS A 6 -17.61 -0.15 -44.95
N LYS A 7 -17.04 -0.90 -43.98
CA LYS A 7 -17.45 -0.77 -42.56
C LYS A 7 -16.42 -1.35 -41.57
N ARG A 8 -15.18 -0.86 -41.58
CA ARG A 8 -14.14 -1.30 -40.60
C ARG A 8 -13.29 -0.19 -39.97
N ILE A 9 -13.60 1.09 -40.23
CA ILE A 9 -12.74 2.22 -39.78
C ILE A 9 -13.13 2.75 -38.37
N GLY A 10 -14.28 2.34 -37.81
CA GLY A 10 -14.74 2.77 -36.49
C GLY A 10 -14.47 1.79 -35.33
N ALA A 11 -14.04 0.56 -35.63
CA ALA A 11 -13.88 -0.49 -34.61
C ALA A 11 -12.54 -0.40 -33.86
N GLU A 12 -11.49 0.07 -34.53
CA GLU A 12 -10.11 0.05 -34.01
C GLU A 12 -9.89 1.11 -32.93
N GLY A 13 -10.43 2.32 -33.12
CA GLY A 13 -10.36 3.42 -32.15
C GLY A 13 -11.24 3.20 -30.90
N GLY A 14 -12.42 2.60 -31.08
CA GLY A 14 -13.30 2.25 -29.96
C GLY A 14 -12.73 1.14 -29.08
N GLN A 15 -12.05 0.16 -29.67
CA GLN A 15 -11.40 -0.93 -28.95
C GLN A 15 -10.22 -0.45 -28.10
N VAL A 16 -9.42 0.50 -28.61
CA VAL A 16 -8.32 1.12 -27.86
C VAL A 16 -8.85 1.97 -26.71
N ALA A 17 -9.90 2.76 -26.92
CA ALA A 17 -10.50 3.59 -25.87
C ALA A 17 -11.10 2.75 -24.74
N ILE A 18 -11.80 1.65 -25.06
CA ILE A 18 -12.36 0.73 -24.06
C ILE A 18 -11.26 0.03 -23.27
N ALA A 19 -10.19 -0.42 -23.94
CA ALA A 19 -9.05 -1.03 -23.26
C ALA A 19 -8.36 -0.05 -22.29
N PHE A 20 -8.22 1.21 -22.68
CA PHE A 20 -7.65 2.25 -21.81
C PHE A 20 -8.55 2.54 -20.61
N VAL A 21 -9.86 2.71 -20.83
CA VAL A 21 -10.85 2.93 -19.76
C VAL A 21 -10.93 1.75 -18.80
N ALA A 22 -10.68 0.52 -19.26
CA ALA A 22 -10.59 -0.66 -18.39
C ALA A 22 -9.23 -0.77 -17.66
N THR A 23 -8.14 -0.28 -18.26
CA THR A 23 -6.78 -0.35 -17.69
C THR A 23 -6.57 0.68 -16.59
N VAL A 24 -7.06 1.90 -16.75
CA VAL A 24 -6.95 2.97 -15.75
C VAL A 24 -7.46 2.55 -14.35
N PRO A 25 -8.68 2.00 -14.18
CA PRO A 25 -9.16 1.57 -12.87
C PRO A 25 -8.35 0.40 -12.32
N LEU A 26 -7.85 -0.50 -13.17
CA LEU A 26 -6.96 -1.58 -12.75
C LEU A 26 -5.64 -1.03 -12.17
N LEU A 27 -5.05 -0.02 -12.81
CA LEU A 27 -3.86 0.66 -12.31
C LEU A 27 -4.11 1.39 -11.00
N ILE A 28 -5.28 2.03 -10.85
CA ILE A 28 -5.68 2.67 -9.59
C ILE A 28 -5.77 1.62 -8.48
N LEU A 29 -6.44 0.49 -8.72
CA LEU A 29 -6.54 -0.59 -7.73
C LEU A 29 -5.17 -1.16 -7.36
N LEU A 30 -4.28 -1.33 -8.35
CA LEU A 30 -2.91 -1.78 -8.10
C LEU A 30 -2.13 -0.76 -7.27
N ALA A 31 -2.24 0.54 -7.59
CA ALA A 31 -1.61 1.60 -6.83
C ALA A 31 -2.12 1.64 -5.38
N LEU A 32 -3.44 1.50 -5.18
CA LEU A 32 -4.02 1.40 -3.84
C LEU A 32 -3.48 0.17 -3.10
N ALA A 33 -3.40 -0.99 -3.74
CA ALA A 33 -2.84 -2.19 -3.13
C ALA A 33 -1.38 -2.00 -2.69
N LEU A 34 -0.56 -1.35 -3.54
CA LEU A 34 0.82 -1.00 -3.20
C LEU A 34 0.90 -0.02 -2.03
N VAL A 35 0.02 0.98 -1.98
CA VAL A 35 -0.06 1.93 -0.85
C VAL A 35 -0.40 1.18 0.44
N GLN A 36 -1.38 0.26 0.41
CA GLN A 36 -1.74 -0.56 1.57
C GLN A 36 -0.57 -1.44 2.03
N LEU A 37 0.15 -2.07 1.09
CA LEU A 37 1.36 -2.84 1.39
C LEU A 37 2.46 -1.98 2.01
N ALA A 38 2.67 -0.78 1.50
CA ALA A 38 3.66 0.16 2.04
C ALA A 38 3.29 0.60 3.47
N LEU A 39 2.01 0.91 3.72
CA LEU A 39 1.51 1.25 5.04
C LEU A 39 1.66 0.07 6.02
N ALA A 40 1.29 -1.14 5.60
CA ALA A 40 1.44 -2.35 6.39
C ALA A 40 2.92 -2.64 6.71
N GLY A 41 3.80 -2.52 5.72
CA GLY A 41 5.24 -2.67 5.90
C GLY A 41 5.83 -1.62 6.85
N HIS A 42 5.40 -0.36 6.71
CA HIS A 42 5.82 0.72 7.60
C HIS A 42 5.39 0.46 9.06
N ALA A 43 4.16 0.00 9.27
CA ALA A 43 3.68 -0.43 10.58
C ALA A 43 4.51 -1.59 11.14
N ALA A 44 4.77 -2.63 10.35
CA ALA A 44 5.58 -3.79 10.76
C ALA A 44 7.01 -3.41 11.16
N LEU A 45 7.66 -2.53 10.40
CA LEU A 45 9.00 -2.03 10.73
C LEU A 45 8.99 -1.20 12.02
N SER A 46 7.96 -0.38 12.22
CA SER A 46 7.82 0.43 13.43
C SER A 46 7.62 -0.44 14.69
N ALA A 47 6.81 -1.50 14.59
CA ALA A 47 6.59 -2.46 15.67
C ALA A 47 7.88 -3.22 16.00
N ALA A 48 8.64 -3.65 14.98
CA ALA A 48 9.91 -4.35 15.18
C ALA A 48 10.95 -3.46 15.90
N ASN A 49 10.99 -2.17 15.58
CA ASN A 49 11.86 -1.22 16.27
C ASN A 49 11.44 -1.01 17.73
N ALA A 50 10.13 -0.91 17.99
CA ALA A 50 9.59 -0.80 19.35
C ALA A 50 9.91 -2.04 20.19
N ALA A 51 9.73 -3.25 19.64
CA ALA A 51 10.05 -4.51 20.32
C ALA A 51 11.54 -4.60 20.70
N ARG A 52 12.44 -4.21 19.79
CA ARG A 52 13.89 -4.17 20.09
C ARG A 52 14.24 -3.14 21.15
N ALA A 53 13.56 -1.99 21.16
CA ALA A 53 13.76 -0.98 22.19
C ALA A 53 13.28 -1.47 23.57
N ALA A 54 12.12 -2.14 23.61
CA ALA A 54 11.58 -2.77 24.82
C ALA A 54 12.54 -3.83 25.37
N ALA A 55 13.03 -4.74 24.52
CA ALA A 55 13.96 -5.81 24.93
C ALA A 55 15.27 -5.25 25.51
N ARG A 56 15.79 -4.13 24.98
CA ARG A 56 16.97 -3.47 25.53
C ARG A 56 16.70 -2.81 26.87
N ALA A 57 15.52 -2.19 27.02
CA ALA A 57 15.11 -1.58 28.27
C ALA A 57 14.93 -2.64 29.37
N ASP A 58 14.29 -3.75 29.06
CA ASP A 58 14.16 -4.90 29.97
C ASP A 58 15.54 -5.43 30.41
N TYR A 59 16.45 -5.61 29.45
CA TYR A 59 17.81 -6.10 29.74
C TYR A 59 18.61 -5.18 30.67
N VAL A 60 18.44 -3.86 30.58
CA VAL A 60 19.13 -2.90 31.47
C VAL A 60 18.35 -2.60 32.75
N GLY A 61 17.26 -3.32 33.02
CA GLY A 61 16.41 -3.13 34.21
C GLY A 61 15.55 -1.86 34.17
N GLY A 62 15.31 -1.32 32.97
CA GLY A 62 14.42 -0.20 32.71
C GLY A 62 12.98 -0.62 32.47
N ASP A 63 12.14 0.33 32.07
CA ASP A 63 10.72 0.11 31.76
C ASP A 63 10.53 -0.22 30.27
N PRO A 64 10.22 -1.49 29.90
CA PRO A 64 10.12 -1.92 28.52
C PRO A 64 8.91 -1.32 27.79
N GLU A 65 7.77 -1.17 28.46
CA GLU A 65 6.56 -0.57 27.87
C GLU A 65 6.81 0.90 27.49
N ARG A 66 7.42 1.65 28.41
CA ARG A 66 7.70 3.07 28.19
C ARG A 66 8.75 3.27 27.11
N ALA A 67 9.73 2.37 27.00
CA ALA A 67 10.72 2.37 25.92
C ALA A 67 10.09 2.03 24.56
N ALA A 68 9.20 1.04 24.51
CA ALA A 68 8.45 0.68 23.31
C ALA A 68 7.61 1.87 22.80
N ARG A 69 6.77 2.45 23.66
CA ARG A 69 5.89 3.59 23.28
C ARG A 69 6.67 4.81 22.78
N ARG A 70 7.87 5.07 23.33
CA ARG A 70 8.74 6.16 22.86
C ARG A 70 9.30 5.89 21.46
N ALA A 71 9.66 4.65 21.17
CA ALA A 71 10.19 4.24 19.87
C ALA A 71 9.14 4.25 18.75
N LEU A 72 7.84 4.16 19.07
CA LEU A 72 6.77 4.29 18.07
C LEU A 72 6.62 5.73 17.54
N PRO A 73 6.32 5.92 16.24
CA PRO A 73 5.93 7.20 15.66
C PRO A 73 4.68 7.78 16.35
N PRO A 74 4.54 9.11 16.45
CA PRO A 74 3.42 9.76 17.14
C PRO A 74 2.05 9.31 16.63
N SER A 75 1.92 9.05 15.32
CA SER A 75 0.66 8.61 14.70
C SER A 75 0.21 7.19 15.10
N PHE A 76 1.10 6.33 15.60
CA PHE A 76 0.77 4.96 16.00
C PHE A 76 0.66 4.76 17.51
N ARG A 77 1.06 5.74 18.32
CA ARG A 77 0.96 5.69 19.79
C ARG A 77 -0.46 5.51 20.35
N PRO A 78 -1.53 6.12 19.78
CA PRO A 78 -2.87 6.01 20.34
C PRO A 78 -3.47 4.60 20.28
N GLY A 79 -3.04 3.78 19.32
CA GLY A 79 -3.55 2.41 19.11
C GLY A 79 -2.57 1.31 19.50
N ALA A 80 -1.40 1.66 20.04
CA ALA A 80 -0.41 0.66 20.46
C ALA A 80 -0.75 0.16 21.88
N GLU A 81 -1.21 -1.09 21.95
CA GLU A 81 -1.28 -1.90 23.17
C GLU A 81 0.02 -2.70 23.26
N VAL A 82 0.82 -2.39 24.28
CA VAL A 82 2.15 -2.96 24.55
C VAL A 82 2.15 -3.48 25.96
#